data_AF-A0A6G3DM36-F1
#
_entry.id   AF-A0A6G3DM36-F1
#
_cell.length_a   1.000
_cell.length_b   1.000
_cell.length_c   1.000
_cell.angle_alpha   90.00
_cell.angle_beta   90.00
_cell.angle_gamma   90.00
#
_symmetry.space_group_name_H-M   'P 1'
#
loop_
_entity.id
_entity.type
_entity.pdbx_description
1 polymer ?
#
loop_
_entity_poly.entity_id
_entity_poly.type
_entity_poly.pdbx_seq_one_letter_code
_entity_poly.pdbx_strand_id
1 'polypeptide(L)'
;MANAPVQRMSKLMAKTLRDDPADAEVLSHKLLVRAGYVRRTAAGLWSWLPLGKKVLGNIERIVREEMDAIGAQEVQLPALLPREPYEATGRWQEYGPELFRLQDR
;
A
#
# COMPACT_ATOMS: atom_id res chain seq x y z
N MET A 1 23.91 -16.00 1.64
CA MET A 1 22.93 -15.29 0.78
C MET A 1 21.88 -16.29 0.37
N ALA A 2 20.65 -16.20 0.89
CA ALA A 2 19.59 -17.13 0.51
C ALA A 2 19.22 -16.89 -0.95
N ASN A 3 19.20 -17.97 -1.76
CA ASN A 3 18.84 -17.90 -3.17
C ASN A 3 17.42 -17.36 -3.30
N ALA A 4 17.24 -16.18 -3.90
CA ALA A 4 15.91 -15.65 -4.14
C ALA A 4 15.15 -16.64 -5.04
N PRO A 5 13.92 -17.05 -4.69
CA PRO A 5 13.20 -18.05 -5.46
C PRO A 5 12.99 -17.54 -6.89
N VAL A 6 13.41 -18.35 -7.87
CA VAL A 6 13.23 -18.04 -9.29
C VAL A 6 11.75 -18.08 -9.63
N GLN A 7 11.17 -16.93 -9.93
CA GLN A 7 9.79 -16.82 -10.40
C GLN A 7 9.73 -17.10 -11.91
N ARG A 8 9.08 -18.20 -12.31
CA ARG A 8 8.82 -18.50 -13.72
C ARG A 8 7.60 -17.72 -14.20
N MET A 9 7.70 -17.08 -15.37
CA MET A 9 6.60 -16.29 -15.95
C MET A 9 5.31 -17.10 -16.12
N SER A 10 5.41 -18.37 -16.51
CA SER A 10 4.26 -19.27 -16.68
C SER A 10 3.49 -19.56 -15.38
N LYS A 11 4.08 -19.27 -14.21
CA LYS A 11 3.44 -19.42 -12.89
C LYS A 11 3.13 -18.07 -12.24
N LEU A 12 3.50 -16.96 -12.86
CA LEU A 12 3.24 -15.62 -12.34
C LEU A 12 1.80 -15.22 -12.68
N MET A 13 1.05 -14.82 -11.66
CA MET A 13 -0.19 -14.10 -11.87
C MET A 13 0.15 -12.65 -12.29
N ALA A 14 0.40 -12.45 -13.58
CA ALA A 14 0.57 -11.15 -14.21
C ALA A 14 -0.52 -10.95 -15.27
N LYS A 15 -1.19 -9.80 -15.24
CA LYS A 15 -2.20 -9.41 -16.23
C LYS A 15 -1.78 -8.09 -16.85
N THR A 16 -0.93 -8.16 -17.86
CA THR A 16 -0.46 -6.98 -18.59
C THR A 16 -1.55 -6.45 -19.52
N LEU A 17 -1.58 -5.13 -19.74
CA LEU A 17 -2.48 -4.49 -20.70
C LEU A 17 -1.69 -3.98 -21.92
N ARG A 18 -2.28 -4.14 -23.11
CA ARG A 18 -1.73 -3.63 -24.37
C ARG A 18 -1.86 -2.11 -24.48
N ASP A 19 -2.99 -1.58 -24.05
CA ASP A 19 -3.36 -0.18 -24.19
C ASP A 19 -3.39 0.52 -22.83
N ASP A 20 -3.38 1.85 -22.84
CA ASP A 20 -3.51 2.65 -21.62
C ASP A 20 -4.90 2.44 -21.00
N PRO A 21 -4.99 2.24 -19.66
CA PRO A 21 -6.27 2.20 -18.98
C PRO A 21 -6.95 3.58 -19.07
N ALA A 22 -8.24 3.59 -19.39
CA ALA A 22 -8.98 4.81 -19.66
C ALA A 22 -9.10 5.75 -18.44
N ASP A 23 -8.98 5.21 -17.23
CA ASP A 23 -9.11 5.94 -15.97
C ASP A 23 -7.76 6.36 -15.34
N ALA A 24 -6.64 6.23 -16.08
CA ALA A 24 -5.32 6.62 -15.62
C ALA A 24 -4.78 7.83 -16.36
N GLU A 25 -4.67 8.97 -15.67
CA GLU A 25 -4.16 10.22 -16.27
C GLU A 25 -2.63 10.32 -16.16
N VAL A 26 -2.05 10.00 -15.00
CA VAL A 26 -0.61 10.14 -14.74
C VAL A 26 0.18 8.93 -15.25
N LEU A 27 1.36 9.17 -15.82
CA LEU A 27 2.22 8.14 -16.43
C LEU A 27 2.55 6.98 -15.48
N SER A 28 2.91 7.26 -14.22
CA SER A 28 3.24 6.22 -13.24
C SER A 28 2.06 5.29 -13.01
N HIS A 29 0.87 5.83 -12.86
CA HIS A 29 -0.37 5.07 -12.71
C HIS A 29 -0.64 4.20 -13.95
N LYS A 30 -0.55 4.77 -15.16
CA LYS A 30 -0.69 4.01 -16.41
C LYS A 30 0.26 2.82 -16.47
N LEU A 31 1.54 3.03 -16.17
CA LEU A 31 2.56 1.99 -16.23
C LEU A 31 2.34 0.89 -15.18
N LEU A 32 1.99 1.25 -13.94
CA LEU A 32 1.74 0.28 -12.87
C LEU A 32 0.55 -0.63 -13.19
N VAL A 33 -0.52 -0.08 -13.77
CA VAL A 33 -1.68 -0.87 -14.17
C VAL A 33 -1.33 -1.74 -15.38
N ARG A 34 -0.71 -1.15 -16.42
CA ARG A 34 -0.34 -1.87 -17.65
C ARG A 34 0.62 -3.02 -17.41
N ALA A 35 1.58 -2.85 -16.51
CA ALA A 35 2.55 -3.89 -16.17
C ALA A 35 1.97 -4.95 -15.20
N GLY A 36 0.72 -4.78 -14.74
CA GLY A 36 0.07 -5.70 -13.81
C GLY A 36 0.67 -5.65 -12.39
N TYR A 37 1.06 -4.46 -11.92
CA TYR A 37 1.58 -4.26 -10.56
C TYR A 37 0.45 -3.93 -9.57
N VAL A 38 -0.56 -3.21 -10.03
CA VAL A 38 -1.73 -2.83 -9.23
C VAL A 38 -3.02 -3.03 -10.02
N ARG A 39 -4.14 -3.14 -9.31
CA ARG A 39 -5.49 -3.13 -9.87
C ARG A 39 -6.40 -2.26 -9.02
N ARG A 40 -7.20 -1.39 -9.64
CA ARG A 40 -8.19 -0.58 -8.92
C ARG A 40 -9.28 -1.46 -8.32
N THR A 41 -9.56 -1.29 -7.04
CA THR A 41 -10.67 -1.94 -6.32
C THR A 41 -11.85 -0.99 -6.18
N ALA A 42 -11.58 0.28 -5.84
CA ALA A 42 -12.55 1.38 -5.77
C ALA A 42 -11.82 2.72 -5.98
N ALA A 43 -12.52 3.86 -5.95
CA ALA A 43 -11.87 5.17 -5.99
C ALA A 43 -10.90 5.35 -4.80
N GLY A 44 -9.62 5.59 -5.08
CA GLY A 44 -8.58 5.68 -4.05
C GLY A 44 -8.10 4.34 -3.46
N LEU A 45 -8.72 3.21 -3.81
CA LEU A 45 -8.36 1.89 -3.28
C LEU A 45 -7.77 0.97 -4.37
N TRP A 46 -6.60 0.40 -4.07
CA TRP A 46 -5.82 -0.42 -5.00
C TRP A 46 -5.45 -1.77 -4.38
N SER A 47 -5.51 -2.81 -5.19
CA SER A 47 -4.95 -4.12 -4.88
C SER A 47 -3.52 -4.22 -5.42
N TRP A 48 -2.57 -4.63 -4.57
CA TRP A 48 -1.21 -4.96 -4.99
C TRP A 48 -1.16 -6.36 -5.60
N LEU A 49 -0.74 -6.44 -6.87
CA LEU A 49 -0.52 -7.71 -7.57
C LEU A 49 0.89 -8.24 -7.24
N PRO A 50 1.24 -9.50 -7.57
CA PRO A 50 2.48 -10.12 -7.07
C PRO A 50 3.76 -9.33 -7.33
N LEU A 51 3.91 -8.73 -8.52
CA LEU A 51 5.07 -7.89 -8.84
C LEU A 51 5.08 -6.59 -8.02
N GLY A 52 3.92 -5.93 -7.90
CA GLY A 52 3.76 -4.73 -7.09
C GLY A 52 4.06 -4.99 -5.62
N LYS A 53 3.55 -6.09 -5.05
CA LYS A 53 3.81 -6.46 -3.65
C LYS A 53 5.29 -6.77 -3.40
N LYS A 54 6.00 -7.36 -4.38
CA LYS A 54 7.46 -7.57 -4.28
C LYS A 54 8.22 -6.25 -4.19
N VAL A 55 7.88 -5.28 -5.05
CA VAL A 55 8.51 -3.94 -5.01
C VAL A 55 8.17 -3.22 -3.71
N LEU A 56 6.90 -3.25 -3.29
CA LEU A 56 6.47 -2.69 -2.01
C LEU A 56 7.29 -3.28 -0.84
N GLY A 57 7.47 -4.60 -0.80
CA GLY A 57 8.30 -5.25 0.22
C GLY A 57 9.78 -4.85 0.18
N ASN A 58 10.34 -4.59 -1.02
CA ASN A 58 11.71 -4.07 -1.14
C ASN A 58 11.83 -2.67 -0.54
N ILE A 59 10.83 -1.80 -0.78
CA ILE A 59 10.79 -0.45 -0.23
C ILE A 59 10.63 -0.50 1.28
N GLU A 60 9.66 -1.27 1.79
CA GLU A 60 9.44 -1.50 3.23
C GLU A 60 10.72 -1.99 3.92
N ARG A 61 11.47 -2.90 3.28
CA ARG A 61 12.74 -3.42 3.80
C ARG A 61 13.78 -2.31 3.95
N ILE A 62 13.99 -1.48 2.92
CA ILE A 62 14.97 -0.38 2.99
C ILE A 62 14.58 0.60 4.10
N VAL A 63 13.31 1.01 4.16
CA VAL A 63 12.83 1.90 5.23
C VAL A 63 13.11 1.30 6.61
N ARG A 64 12.83 0.00 6.82
CA ARG A 64 13.12 -0.67 8.09
C ARG A 64 14.61 -0.71 8.41
N GLU A 65 15.45 -1.06 7.44
CA GLU A 65 16.91 -1.09 7.61
C GLU A 65 17.45 0.27 8.08
N GLU A 66 16.99 1.37 7.49
CA GLU A 66 17.41 2.73 7.88
C GLU A 66 16.86 3.15 9.26
N MET A 67 15.62 2.78 9.59
CA MET A 67 15.03 3.07 10.90
C MET A 67 15.73 2.28 12.02
N ASP A 68 16.05 1.01 11.77
CA ASP A 68 16.80 0.16 12.71
C ASP A 68 18.21 0.73 12.94
N ALA A 69 18.86 1.26 11.90
CA ALA A 69 20.19 1.85 12.00
C ALA A 69 20.26 3.07 12.94
N ILE A 70 19.15 3.79 13.13
CA ILE A 70 19.05 4.91 14.09
C ILE A 70 18.44 4.50 15.43
N GLY A 71 18.24 3.20 15.67
CA GLY A 71 17.74 2.65 16.93
C GLY A 71 16.23 2.74 17.12
N ALA A 72 15.45 2.92 16.05
CA ALA A 72 13.99 2.85 16.15
C ALA A 72 13.52 1.42 16.48
N GLN A 73 12.29 1.31 17.01
CA GLN A 73 11.64 0.03 17.30
C GLN A 73 10.31 -0.04 16.54
N GLU A 74 10.18 -1.01 15.63
CA GLU A 74 8.96 -1.19 14.86
C GLU A 74 7.83 -1.79 15.71
N VAL A 75 6.63 -1.22 15.61
CA VAL A 75 5.39 -1.71 16.23
C VAL A 75 4.24 -1.70 15.22
N GLN A 76 3.30 -2.64 15.34
CA GLN A 76 2.09 -2.68 14.52
C GLN A 76 0.88 -2.32 15.38
N LEU A 77 0.28 -1.17 15.10
CA LEU A 77 -0.97 -0.73 15.72
C LEU A 77 -2.18 -1.18 14.89
N PRO A 78 -3.38 -1.33 15.51
CA PRO A 78 -4.60 -1.61 14.77
C PRO A 78 -5.01 -0.41 13.90
N ALA A 79 -5.64 -0.70 12.76
CA ALA A 79 -6.14 0.34 11.85
C ALA A 79 -7.43 1.02 12.34
N LEU A 80 -8.22 0.31 13.16
CA LEU A 80 -9.39 0.86 13.85
C LEU A 80 -9.00 1.18 15.29
N LEU A 81 -9.25 2.42 15.68
CA LEU A 81 -8.86 2.95 16.98
C LEU A 81 -10.07 3.50 17.71
N PRO A 82 -10.07 3.44 19.07
CA PRO A 82 -11.04 4.16 19.88
C PRO A 82 -11.02 5.66 19.58
N ARG A 83 -12.14 6.34 19.82
CA ARG A 83 -12.29 7.78 19.55
C ARG A 83 -11.51 8.64 20.55
N GLU A 84 -11.37 8.15 21.78
CA GLU A 84 -10.88 8.88 22.95
C GLU A 84 -9.48 9.50 22.76
N PRO A 85 -8.47 8.82 22.16
CA PRO A 85 -7.16 9.44 21.91
C PRO A 85 -7.21 10.63 20.94
N TYR A 86 -8.12 10.61 19.97
CA TYR A 86 -8.30 11.71 19.03
C TYR A 86 -8.96 12.92 19.69
N GLU A 87 -9.88 12.70 20.63
CA GLU A 87 -10.50 13.79 21.39
C GLU A 87 -9.53 14.42 22.38
N ALA A 88 -8.74 13.61 23.08
CA ALA A 88 -7.72 14.08 24.01
C ALA A 88 -6.69 15.01 23.34
N THR A 89 -6.48 14.86 22.03
CA THR A 89 -5.57 15.69 21.23
C THR A 89 -6.28 16.77 20.40
N GLY A 90 -7.62 16.86 20.44
CA GLY A 90 -8.42 17.76 19.59
C GLY A 90 -8.52 17.35 18.12
N ARG A 91 -7.82 16.29 17.72
CA ARG A 91 -7.73 15.80 16.34
C ARG A 91 -9.01 15.19 15.81
N TRP A 92 -9.93 14.79 16.69
CA TRP A 92 -11.24 14.29 16.28
C TRP A 92 -12.03 15.32 15.45
N GLN A 93 -11.91 16.61 15.78
CA GLN A 93 -12.54 17.69 15.03
C GLN A 93 -11.60 18.25 13.95
N GLU A 94 -10.31 18.42 14.27
CA GLU A 94 -9.32 19.05 13.38
C GLU A 94 -9.19 18.37 12.02
N TYR A 95 -9.15 17.03 11.97
CA TYR A 95 -9.09 16.29 10.70
C TYR A 95 -10.38 16.39 9.87
N GLY A 96 -11.50 16.78 10.48
CA GLY A 96 -12.76 16.99 9.78
C GLY A 96 -13.28 15.74 9.05
N PRO A 97 -13.78 15.89 7.81
CA PRO A 97 -14.45 14.82 7.06
C PRO A 97 -13.49 13.75 6.50
N GLU A 98 -12.19 14.01 6.43
CA GLU A 98 -11.19 13.05 5.95
C GLU A 98 -10.89 11.95 6.98
N LEU A 99 -11.17 12.20 8.27
CA LEU A 99 -11.08 11.16 9.30
C LEU A 99 -12.24 10.18 9.12
N PHE A 100 -11.93 8.97 8.62
CA PHE A 100 -12.89 7.89 8.52
C PHE A 100 -13.38 7.48 9.92
N ARG A 101 -14.71 7.45 10.10
CA ARG A 101 -15.37 7.12 11.37
C ARG A 101 -16.41 6.05 11.11
N LEU A 102 -16.51 5.12 12.04
CA LEU A 102 -17.59 4.14 12.07
C LEU A 102 -18.05 3.97 13.52
N GLN A 103 -19.28 3.53 13.69
CA GLN A 103 -19.81 3.10 14.96
C GLN A 103 -19.94 1.58 14.93
N ASP A 104 -19.53 0.91 16.00
CA ASP A 104 -19.77 -0.51 16.17
C ASP A 104 -21.26 -0.78 16.49
N ARG A 105 -21.59 -2.06 16.70
CA ARG A 105 -22.97 -2.54 16.85
C ARG A 105 -23.57 -2.28 18.23
#